data_AF-A0A1I4QFX9-F1
#
_entry.id   AF-A0A1I4QFX9-F1
#
_cell.length_a   1.000
_cell.length_b   1.000
_cell.length_c   1.000
_cell.angle_alpha   90.00
_cell.angle_beta   90.00
_cell.angle_gamma   90.00
#
_symmetry.space_group_name_H-M   'P 1'
#
loop_
_entity.id
_entity.type
_entity.pdbx_description
1 polymer ?
#
loop_
_entity_poly.entity_id
_entity_poly.type
_entity_poly.pdbx_seq_one_letter_code
_entity_poly.pdbx_strand_id
1 'polypeptide(L)' 'MQLDKVGALVIWCKDEHGVVVSSPGTSYHRRFVHTPETYLVDKQAGETLVIELEQQGSLAVIVKVY' A
#
# COMPACT_ATOMS: atom_id res chain seq x y z
N MET A 1 2.97 0.76 -6.28
CA MET A 1 1.90 0.70 -5.26
C MET A 1 1.95 1.96 -4.40
N GLN A 2 0.80 2.38 -3.88
CA GLN A 2 0.66 3.37 -2.81
C GLN A 2 -0.23 2.84 -1.68
N LEU A 3 0.24 2.90 -0.44
CA LEU A 3 -0.57 2.81 0.77
C LEU A 3 -0.59 4.19 1.41
N ASP A 4 -1.73 4.88 1.36
CA ASP A 4 -1.83 6.27 1.79
C ASP A 4 -2.29 6.40 3.23
N LYS A 5 -1.79 7.42 3.93
CA LYS A 5 -2.20 7.76 5.30
C LYS A 5 -3.71 7.98 5.47
N VAL A 6 -4.44 8.31 4.41
CA VAL A 6 -5.91 8.42 4.45
C VAL A 6 -6.64 7.07 4.38
N GLY A 7 -5.88 5.97 4.30
CA GLY A 7 -6.39 4.59 4.22
C GLY A 7 -6.73 4.14 2.80
N ALA A 8 -6.11 4.74 1.78
CA ALA A 8 -6.27 4.33 0.38
C ALA A 8 -5.11 3.41 -0.03
N LEU A 9 -5.44 2.27 -0.63
CA LEU A 9 -4.48 1.40 -1.31
C LEU A 9 -4.70 1.56 -2.82
N VAL A 10 -3.65 1.96 -3.54
CA VAL A 10 -3.68 2.15 -5.00
C VAL A 10 -2.57 1.32 -5.65
N ILE A 11 -2.93 0.58 -6.69
CA ILE A 11 -1.97 -0.17 -7.51
C ILE A 11 -1.78 0.62 -8.80
N TRP A 12 -0.60 1.22 -8.95
CA TRP A 12 -0.23 1.95 -10.16
C TRP A 12 0.35 0.97 -11.19
N CYS A 13 -0.47 0.56 -12.16
CA CYS A 13 -0.04 -0.31 -13.25
C CYS A 13 0.59 0.54 -14.35
N LYS A 14 1.85 0.26 -14.66
CA LYS A 14 2.62 0.98 -15.70
C LYS A 14 2.94 0.04 -16.86
N ASP A 15 3.06 0.61 -18.06
CA ASP A 15 3.64 -0.09 -19.20
C ASP A 15 5.19 -0.10 -19.15
N GLU A 16 5.82 -0.66 -20.19
CA GLU A 16 7.27 -0.77 -20.32
C GLU A 16 7.99 0.60 -20.38
N HIS A 17 7.27 1.68 -20.71
CA HIS A 17 7.78 3.05 -20.73
C HIS A 17 7.52 3.80 -19.42
N GLY A 18 6.97 3.13 -18.41
CA GLY A 18 6.64 3.71 -17.11
C GLY A 18 5.36 4.55 -17.11
N VAL A 19 4.57 4.52 -18.20
CA VAL A 19 3.31 5.27 -18.30
C VAL A 19 2.22 4.53 -17.54
N VAL A 20 1.49 5.24 -16.68
CA VAL A 20 0.37 4.66 -15.94
C VAL A 20 -0.77 4.35 -16.90
N VAL A 21 -1.11 3.07 -17.03
CA VAL A 21 -2.20 2.58 -17.89
C VAL A 21 -3.46 2.26 -17.10
N SER A 22 -3.35 1.98 -15.80
CA SER A 22 -4.50 1.84 -14.90
C SER A 22 -4.12 2.05 -13.43
N SER A 23 -5.11 2.34 -12.59
CA SER A 23 -4.92 2.62 -11.17
C SER A 23 -6.05 2.06 -10.29
N PRO A 24 -6.28 0.74 -10.24
CA PRO A 24 -7.26 0.18 -9.32
C PRO A 24 -6.89 0.49 -7.87
N GLY A 25 -7.90 0.72 -7.05
CA GLY A 25 -7.70 1.05 -5.64
C GLY A 25 -8.84 0.60 -4.75
N THR A 26 -8.55 0.50 -3.45
CA THR A 26 -9.51 0.17 -2.39
C THR A 26 -9.16 0.90 -1.11
N SER A 27 -10.16 1.13 -0.26
CA SER A 27 -9.97 1.69 1.08
C SER A 27 -10.43 0.75 2.19
N TYR A 28 -10.78 -0.49 1.85
CA TYR A 28 -11.40 -1.41 2.81
C TYR A 28 -10.46 -1.78 3.98
N HIS A 29 -9.15 -1.92 3.70
CA HIS A 29 -8.14 -2.27 4.69
C HIS A 29 -8.08 -1.28 5.88
N ARG A 30 -8.43 0.00 5.67
CA ARG A 30 -8.43 1.04 6.72
C ARG A 30 -9.32 0.73 7.92
N ARG A 31 -10.26 -0.21 7.77
CA ARG A 31 -11.14 -0.67 8.86
C ARG A 31 -10.43 -1.57 9.86
N PHE A 32 -9.27 -2.12 9.50
CA PHE A 32 -8.57 -3.15 10.27
C PHE A 32 -7.14 -2.78 10.62
N VAL A 33 -6.47 -2.03 9.73
CA VAL A 33 -5.09 -1.58 9.95
C VAL A 33 -4.99 -0.07 9.83
N HIS A 34 -4.21 0.53 10.71
CA HIS A 34 -3.88 1.94 10.70
C HIS A 34 -2.64 2.18 9.84
N THR A 35 -2.69 3.21 9.00
CA THR A 35 -1.62 3.57 8.08
C THR A 35 -1.18 4.99 8.44
N PRO A 36 -0.14 5.17 9.28
CA PRO A 36 0.21 6.48 9.84
C PRO A 36 0.83 7.44 8.82
N GLU A 37 1.45 6.90 7.76
CA GLU A 37 2.13 7.64 6.70
C GLU A 37 1.84 7.05 5.32
N THR A 38 2.22 7.77 4.27
CA THR A 38 2.06 7.29 2.89
C THR A 38 3.30 6.53 2.44
N TYR A 39 3.13 5.26 2.07
CA TYR A 39 4.16 4.42 1.48
C TYR A 39 4.00 4.36 -0.04
N LEU A 40 5.06 4.67 -0.78
CA LEU A 40 5.16 4.50 -2.22
C LEU A 40 6.21 3.42 -2.50
N VAL A 41 5.78 2.32 -3.13
CA VAL A 41 6.65 1.17 -3.39
C VAL A 41 6.61 0.83 -4.87
N ASP A 42 7.75 0.88 -5.54
CA ASP A 42 7.88 0.45 -6.93
C ASP A 42 8.30 -1.03 -6.94
N LYS A 43 7.56 -1.85 -7.69
CA LYS A 43 7.71 -3.31 -7.71
C LYS A 43 7.40 -3.85 -9.09
N GLN A 44 8.05 -4.94 -9.46
CA GLN A 44 7.76 -5.67 -10.68
C GLN A 44 6.53 -6.57 -10.53
N ALA A 45 5.90 -6.90 -11.66
CA ALA A 45 4.78 -7.82 -11.67
C ALA A 45 5.22 -9.20 -11.13
N GLY A 46 4.44 -9.74 -10.18
CA GLY A 46 4.73 -11.02 -9.54
C GLY A 46 5.66 -10.93 -8.32
N GLU A 47 6.25 -9.77 -8.02
CA GLU A 47 7.00 -9.60 -6.78
C GLU A 47 6.08 -9.56 -5.55
N THR A 48 6.48 -10.27 -4.51
CA THR A 48 5.78 -10.24 -3.22
C THR A 48 5.92 -8.87 -2.57
N LEU A 49 4.77 -8.32 -2.14
CA LEU A 49 4.72 -7.18 -1.24
C LEU A 49 4.79 -7.68 0.21
N VAL A 50 5.68 -7.09 1.00
CA VAL A 50 5.79 -7.37 2.43
C VAL A 50 5.31 -6.15 3.20
N ILE A 51 4.33 -6.35 4.08
CA ILE A 51 3.82 -5.33 5.00
C ILE A 51 4.12 -5.81 6.42
N GLU A 52 4.91 -5.04 7.16
CA GLU A 52 5.13 -5.27 8.58
C GLU A 52 4.08 -4.53 9.40
N LEU A 53 3.46 -5.26 10.34
CA LEU A 53 2.46 -4.73 11.24
C LEU A 53 2.97 -4.86 12.68
N GLU A 54 2.74 -3.82 13.47
CA GLU A 54 2.90 -3.88 14.92
C GLU A 54 1.56 -3.63 15.62
N GLN A 55 1.37 -4.30 16.76
CA GLN A 55 0.26 -4.01 17.64
C GLN A 55 0.63 -2.82 18.55
N GLN A 56 -0.11 -1.72 18.43
CA GLN A 56 0.00 -0.54 19.28
C GLN A 56 -1.31 -0.35 20.03
N GLY A 57 -1.37 -0.87 21.27
CA GLY A 57 -2.60 -0.95 22.05
C GLY A 57 -3.65 -1.85 21.37
N SER A 58 -4.81 -1.30 21.05
CA SER A 58 -5.89 -2.01 20.34
C SER A 58 -5.78 -1.93 18.82
N LEU A 59 -4.78 -1.23 18.27
CA LEU A 59 -4.62 -0.98 16.84
C LEU A 59 -3.53 -1.89 16.25
N ALA A 60 -3.79 -2.45 15.07
CA ALA A 60 -2.74 -2.96 14.19
C ALA A 60 -2.25 -1.82 13.30
N VAL A 61 -0.96 -1.52 13.33
CA VAL A 61 -0.35 -0.36 12.66
C VAL A 61 0.66 -0.83 11.63
N ILE A 62 0.56 -0.32 10.40
CA ILE A 62 1.59 -0.52 9.39
C ILE A 62 2.82 0.26 9.81
N VAL A 63 3.95 -0.44 9.97
CA VAL A 63 5.22 0.17 10.36
C VAL A 63 6.25 0.19 9.23
N LYS A 64 6.13 -0.71 8.24
CA LYS A 64 7.01 -0.80 7.08
C LYS A 64 6.33 -1.51 5.91
N VAL A 65 6.75 -1.18 4.69
CA VAL A 65 6.28 -1.78 3.44
C VAL A 65 7.46 -1.93 2.46
N TYR A 66 7.61 -3.10 1.83
CA TYR A 66 8.66 -3.42 0.85
C TYR A 66 8.14 -4.21 -0.35
#